data_AF-A0A951AEY6-F1
#
_entry.id   AF-A0A951AEY6-F1
#
_cell.length_a   1.000
_cell.length_b   1.000
_cell.length_c   1.000
_cell.angle_alpha   90.00
_cell.angle_beta   90.00
_cell.angle_gamma   90.00
#
_symmetry.space_group_name_H-M   'P 1'
#
loop_
_entity.id
_entity.type
_entity.pdbx_description
1 polymer ?
#
loop_
_entity_poly.entity_id
_entity_poly.type
_entity_poly.pdbx_seq_one_letter_code
_entity_poly.pdbx_strand_id
1 'polypeptide(L)'
;MPSTQTGPDPRGHFGPYGGMFVPETLMSALHDLAFEYDRAKNDPAFQNELSILLRDFAGRPTPLYLADRLTKRLGGPKIYLKREDLLHTGAHKINNALGQILLAQRMGKSRIIAETGAGQHGVATATVAARFGCECVIYMGKVDMERQALNVTRMKFLGAKVVPVTAGQATLKEAINEAMRDWVTNVRTTHYILGSVLGSHPYPMMVRDFQSVIGVEARRQILEGEERLPDLLVACVGGGSNAIGLFHPFLRDRDVRMVGVEAGGEGIRSGKHAARFQGGRL
;
A
#
# COMPACT_ATOMS: atom_id res chain seq x y z
N MET A 1 12.93 -24.72 12.55
CA MET A 1 12.89 -23.33 13.06
C MET A 1 12.16 -22.50 12.03
N PRO A 2 11.15 -21.68 12.38
CA PRO A 2 10.57 -20.76 11.40
C PRO A 2 11.69 -19.85 10.89
N SER A 3 11.77 -19.67 9.58
CA SER A 3 12.87 -18.96 8.91
C SER A 3 13.05 -17.56 9.51
N THR A 4 14.29 -17.20 9.86
CA THR A 4 14.70 -15.84 10.29
C THR A 4 14.65 -14.80 9.16
N GLN A 5 14.29 -15.24 7.94
CA GLN A 5 14.18 -14.43 6.75
C GLN A 5 12.87 -13.64 6.77
N THR A 6 12.97 -12.31 6.81
CA THR A 6 11.82 -11.38 6.75
C THR A 6 11.46 -11.00 5.31
N GLY A 7 12.23 -11.47 4.33
CA GLY A 7 12.03 -11.28 2.89
C GLY A 7 11.60 -12.58 2.18
N PRO A 8 11.17 -12.49 0.91
CA PRO A 8 10.81 -13.67 0.13
C PRO A 8 12.06 -14.45 -0.33
N ASP A 9 11.86 -15.69 -0.77
CA ASP A 9 12.84 -16.44 -1.55
C ASP A 9 13.08 -15.79 -2.94
N PRO A 10 14.10 -16.21 -3.71
CA PRO A 10 14.36 -15.66 -5.05
C PRO A 10 13.21 -15.82 -6.06
N ARG A 11 12.24 -16.70 -5.79
CA ARG A 11 11.03 -16.89 -6.60
C ARG A 11 9.87 -16.04 -6.10
N GLY A 12 10.07 -15.19 -5.10
CA GLY A 12 9.08 -14.29 -4.54
C GLY A 12 8.16 -14.92 -3.48
N HIS A 13 8.51 -16.08 -2.91
CA HIS A 13 7.69 -16.75 -1.91
C HIS A 13 8.08 -16.40 -0.48
N PHE A 14 7.08 -16.07 0.35
CA PHE A 14 7.16 -15.99 1.80
C PHE A 14 6.62 -17.30 2.39
N GLY A 15 7.50 -18.29 2.58
CA GLY A 15 7.06 -19.65 2.91
C GLY A 15 6.15 -20.20 1.81
N PRO A 16 4.90 -20.62 2.10
CA PRO A 16 3.97 -21.14 1.09
C PRO A 16 3.22 -20.04 0.30
N TYR A 17 3.39 -18.76 0.63
CA TYR A 17 2.63 -17.66 0.04
C TYR A 17 3.48 -16.82 -0.91
N GLY A 18 2.85 -16.04 -1.79
CA GLY A 18 3.56 -15.14 -2.72
C GLY A 18 3.78 -15.79 -4.09
N GLY A 19 4.95 -15.59 -4.68
CA GLY A 19 5.28 -16.10 -6.01
C GLY A 19 4.89 -15.16 -7.16
N MET A 20 4.93 -15.70 -8.38
CA MET A 20 4.63 -14.96 -9.61
C MET A 20 3.59 -15.73 -10.44
N PHE A 21 2.31 -15.47 -10.14
CA PHE A 21 1.17 -16.12 -10.79
C PHE A 21 0.45 -15.14 -11.73
N VAL A 22 1.04 -14.90 -12.90
CA VAL A 22 0.50 -14.01 -13.95
C VAL A 22 0.60 -14.67 -15.32
N PRO A 23 -0.14 -14.18 -16.34
CA PRO A 23 0.10 -14.58 -17.72
C PRO A 23 1.54 -14.33 -18.15
N GLU A 24 2.05 -15.18 -19.05
CA GLU A 24 3.42 -15.10 -19.59
C GLU A 24 3.76 -13.70 -20.14
N THR A 25 2.76 -13.02 -20.73
CA THR A 25 2.90 -11.66 -21.28
C THR A 25 3.29 -10.60 -20.25
N LEU A 26 3.07 -10.83 -18.95
CA LEU A 26 3.46 -9.93 -17.87
C LEU A 26 4.76 -10.33 -17.17
N MET A 27 5.29 -11.53 -17.43
CA MET A 27 6.49 -12.05 -16.76
C MET A 27 7.69 -11.12 -17.01
N SER A 28 7.92 -10.72 -18.26
CA SER A 28 9.02 -9.82 -18.61
C SER A 28 8.90 -8.48 -17.88
N ALA A 29 7.70 -7.90 -17.78
CA ALA A 29 7.50 -6.62 -17.11
C ALA A 29 7.73 -6.69 -15.60
N LEU A 30 7.34 -7.81 -14.97
CA LEU A 30 7.60 -8.04 -13.55
C LEU A 30 9.09 -8.29 -13.28
N HIS A 31 9.79 -8.99 -14.17
CA HIS A 31 11.24 -9.16 -14.07
C HIS A 31 11.98 -7.83 -14.22
N ASP A 32 11.60 -7.00 -15.19
CA ASP A 32 12.18 -5.65 -15.36
C ASP A 32 11.95 -4.79 -14.11
N LEU A 33 10.73 -4.84 -13.56
CA LEU A 33 10.39 -4.13 -12.32
C LEU A 33 11.20 -4.66 -11.12
N ALA A 34 11.34 -5.97 -10.99
CA ALA A 34 12.10 -6.59 -9.89
C ALA A 34 13.58 -6.22 -9.99
N PHE A 35 14.14 -6.25 -11.19
CA PHE A 35 15.52 -5.84 -11.46
C PHE A 35 15.75 -4.37 -11.12
N GLU A 36 14.89 -3.47 -11.61
CA GLU A 36 15.06 -2.04 -11.34
C GLU A 36 14.83 -1.70 -9.86
N TYR A 37 13.88 -2.38 -9.20
CA TYR A 37 13.69 -2.22 -7.76
C TYR A 37 14.90 -2.67 -6.95
N ASP A 38 15.53 -3.80 -7.31
CA ASP A 38 16.73 -4.31 -6.63
C ASP A 38 17.93 -3.35 -6.75
N ARG A 39 18.04 -2.65 -7.88
CA ARG A 39 19.01 -1.57 -8.06
C ARG A 39 18.65 -0.34 -7.23
N ALA A 40 17.39 0.11 -7.31
CA ALA A 40 16.93 1.33 -6.66
C ALA A 40 16.98 1.26 -5.13
N LYS A 41 16.69 0.10 -4.53
CA LYS A 41 16.74 -0.06 -3.07
C LYS A 41 18.16 0.13 -2.49
N ASN A 42 19.19 -0.11 -3.29
CA ASN A 42 20.59 0.00 -2.89
C ASN A 42 21.26 1.29 -3.41
N ASP A 43 20.54 2.11 -4.17
CA ASP A 43 21.06 3.33 -4.79
C ASP A 43 20.83 4.56 -3.88
N PRO A 44 21.91 5.19 -3.35
CA PRO A 44 21.80 6.36 -2.49
C PRO A 44 21.05 7.54 -3.13
N ALA A 45 21.15 7.71 -4.45
CA ALA A 45 20.49 8.81 -5.13
C ALA A 45 18.96 8.66 -5.07
N PHE A 46 18.46 7.45 -5.31
CA PHE A 46 17.03 7.16 -5.19
C PHE A 46 16.53 7.24 -3.76
N GLN A 47 17.29 6.73 -2.79
CA GLN A 47 16.91 6.84 -1.38
C GLN A 47 16.83 8.30 -0.94
N ASN A 48 17.78 9.13 -1.39
CA ASN A 48 17.77 10.57 -1.12
C ASN A 48 16.57 11.27 -1.78
N GLU A 49 16.29 11.00 -3.04
CA GLU A 49 15.14 11.59 -3.75
C GLU A 49 13.81 11.17 -3.11
N LEU A 50 13.64 9.88 -2.80
CA LEU A 50 12.45 9.39 -2.10
C LEU A 50 12.32 10.03 -0.71
N SER A 51 13.41 10.17 0.04
CA SER A 51 13.41 10.82 1.36
C SER A 51 12.99 12.28 1.27
N ILE A 52 13.51 13.03 0.29
CA ILE A 52 13.13 14.42 0.03
C ILE A 52 11.64 14.52 -0.28
N LEU A 53 11.11 13.65 -1.16
CA LEU A 53 9.68 13.65 -1.49
C LEU A 53 8.80 13.26 -0.30
N LEU A 54 9.21 12.27 0.49
CA LEU A 54 8.46 11.90 1.69
C LEU A 54 8.42 13.06 2.70
N ARG A 55 9.53 13.77 2.89
CA ARG A 55 9.62 14.92 3.80
C ARG A 55 8.86 16.14 3.27
N ASP A 56 9.25 16.64 2.11
CA ASP A 56 8.84 17.97 1.62
C ASP A 56 7.52 17.94 0.86
N PHE A 57 7.18 16.82 0.21
CA PHE A 57 5.96 16.70 -0.57
C PHE A 57 4.86 15.92 0.18
N ALA A 58 5.20 14.82 0.87
CA ALA A 58 4.21 14.03 1.61
C ALA A 58 3.98 14.50 3.06
N GLY A 59 4.94 15.20 3.67
CA GLY A 59 4.83 15.74 5.03
C GLY A 59 5.30 14.79 6.13
N ARG A 60 6.27 13.91 5.85
CA ARG A 60 6.88 13.02 6.86
C ARG A 60 7.92 13.75 7.72
N PRO A 61 8.13 13.32 8.99
CA PRO A 61 7.47 12.21 9.67
C PRO A 61 6.06 12.55 10.15
N THR A 62 5.18 11.55 10.21
CA THR A 62 3.84 11.74 10.80
C THR A 62 3.89 11.62 12.32
N PRO A 63 3.10 12.39 13.09
CA PRO A 63 3.09 12.29 14.55
C PRO A 63 2.65 10.92 15.09
N LEU A 64 3.14 10.57 16.28
CA LEU A 64 2.58 9.52 17.13
C LEU A 64 1.83 10.19 18.28
N TYR A 65 0.50 10.17 18.22
CA TYR A 65 -0.36 10.96 19.10
C TYR A 65 -0.94 10.12 20.25
N LEU A 66 -0.69 10.51 21.50
CA LEU A 66 -1.35 9.92 22.66
C LEU A 66 -2.83 10.34 22.71
N ALA A 67 -3.74 9.40 22.49
CA ALA A 67 -5.17 9.62 22.60
C ALA A 67 -5.60 9.54 24.07
N ASP A 68 -5.32 10.60 24.83
CA ASP A 68 -5.50 10.65 26.29
C ASP A 68 -6.95 10.39 26.73
N ARG A 69 -7.95 10.96 26.04
CA ARG A 69 -9.37 10.74 26.32
C ARG A 69 -9.79 9.29 26.09
N LEU A 70 -9.29 8.66 25.03
CA LEU A 70 -9.59 7.26 24.72
C LEU A 70 -8.91 6.34 25.75
N THR A 71 -7.67 6.64 26.10
CA THR A 71 -6.91 5.95 27.15
C THR A 71 -7.66 5.98 28.48
N LYS A 72 -8.08 7.18 28.93
CA LYS A 72 -8.87 7.37 30.15
C LYS A 72 -10.19 6.59 30.10
N ARG A 73 -10.90 6.63 28.97
CA ARG A 73 -12.18 5.93 28.79
C ARG A 73 -12.05 4.41 28.88
N LEU A 74 -10.97 3.84 28.36
CA LEU A 74 -10.73 2.40 28.40
C LEU A 74 -10.21 1.92 29.76
N GLY A 75 -9.65 2.82 30.58
CA GLY A 75 -9.18 2.50 31.94
C GLY A 75 -8.04 1.48 32.01
N GLY A 76 -7.40 1.19 30.87
CA GLY A 76 -6.36 0.16 30.76
C GLY A 76 -5.18 0.66 29.91
N PRO A 77 -5.09 0.26 28.63
CA PRO A 77 -3.92 0.57 27.81
C PRO A 77 -3.81 2.06 27.46
N LYS A 78 -2.57 2.57 27.38
CA LYS A 78 -2.25 3.83 26.68
C LYS A 78 -2.44 3.63 25.19
N ILE A 79 -3.29 4.45 24.56
CA ILE A 79 -3.57 4.37 23.13
C ILE A 79 -2.80 5.45 22.38
N TYR A 80 -1.90 5.02 21.51
CA TYR A 80 -1.20 5.89 20.56
C TYR A 80 -1.74 5.72 19.15
N LEU A 81 -1.90 6.83 18.44
CA LEU A 81 -2.35 6.87 17.04
C LEU A 81 -1.19 7.33 16.15
N LYS A 82 -0.73 6.45 15.25
CA LYS A 82 0.23 6.83 14.20
C LYS A 82 -0.51 7.57 13.09
N ARG A 83 -0.27 8.88 12.97
CA ARG A 83 -1.13 9.84 12.24
C ARG A 83 -0.89 9.87 10.72
N GLU A 84 -1.00 8.72 10.07
CA GLU A 84 -0.93 8.63 8.59
C GLU A 84 -2.08 9.35 7.87
N ASP A 85 -3.13 9.73 8.60
CA ASP A 85 -4.23 10.59 8.12
C ASP A 85 -3.77 12.02 7.79
N LEU A 86 -2.66 12.48 8.37
CA LEU A 86 -2.10 13.81 8.14
C LEU A 86 -1.18 13.90 6.92
N LEU A 87 -0.86 12.78 6.29
CA LEU A 87 -0.05 12.79 5.07
C LEU A 87 -0.76 13.57 3.95
N HIS A 88 0.04 14.14 3.06
CA HIS A 88 -0.49 14.65 1.80
C HIS A 88 -1.34 13.56 1.13
N THR A 89 -2.47 13.97 0.54
CA THR A 89 -3.58 13.12 0.03
C THR A 89 -4.51 12.50 1.09
N GLY A 90 -4.09 12.38 2.34
CA GLY A 90 -4.93 11.99 3.49
C GLY A 90 -4.85 10.51 3.90
N ALA A 91 -3.85 9.77 3.42
CA ALA A 91 -3.65 8.36 3.77
C ALA A 91 -2.20 7.89 3.52
N HIS A 92 -1.85 6.74 4.11
CA HIS A 92 -0.55 6.07 3.92
C HIS A 92 -0.22 5.67 2.47
N LYS A 93 -1.19 5.73 1.56
CA LYS A 93 -1.04 5.30 0.16
C LYS A 93 0.02 6.10 -0.59
N ILE A 94 0.23 7.37 -0.24
CA ILE A 94 1.22 8.25 -0.90
C ILE A 94 2.65 7.74 -0.74
N ASN A 95 2.99 7.07 0.37
CA ASN A 95 4.33 6.49 0.60
C ASN A 95 4.71 5.54 -0.54
N ASN A 96 3.79 4.62 -0.85
CA ASN A 96 3.94 3.63 -1.92
C ASN A 96 3.89 4.26 -3.31
N ALA A 97 2.98 5.21 -3.54
CA ALA A 97 2.85 5.88 -4.83
C ALA A 97 4.13 6.64 -5.21
N LEU A 98 4.77 7.32 -4.24
CA LEU A 98 6.05 8.00 -4.44
C LEU A 98 7.20 7.02 -4.77
N GLY A 99 7.28 5.89 -4.07
CA GLY A 99 8.30 4.88 -4.36
C GLY A 99 8.14 4.31 -5.78
N GLN A 100 6.91 3.94 -6.16
CA GLN A 100 6.65 3.34 -7.47
C GLN A 100 6.72 4.33 -8.63
N ILE A 101 6.32 5.61 -8.45
CA ILE A 101 6.44 6.60 -9.53
C ILE A 101 7.92 6.87 -9.86
N LEU A 102 8.81 6.88 -8.86
CA LEU A 102 10.25 7.02 -9.11
C LEU A 102 10.81 5.83 -9.88
N LEU A 103 10.36 4.60 -9.58
CA LEU A 103 10.72 3.43 -10.38
C LEU A 103 10.20 3.56 -11.82
N ALA A 104 8.96 4.04 -12.00
CA ALA A 104 8.41 4.29 -13.32
C ALA A 104 9.27 5.27 -14.13
N GLN A 105 9.76 6.36 -13.50
CA GLN A 105 10.69 7.31 -14.13
C GLN A 105 11.99 6.63 -14.54
N ARG A 106 12.62 5.84 -13.66
CA ARG A 106 13.86 5.11 -13.97
C ARG A 106 13.69 4.09 -15.08
N MET A 107 12.52 3.48 -15.19
CA MET A 107 12.15 2.54 -16.24
C MET A 107 11.67 3.24 -17.54
N GLY A 108 11.69 4.58 -17.61
CA GLY A 108 11.27 5.34 -18.78
C GLY A 108 9.77 5.24 -19.11
N LYS A 109 8.93 4.98 -18.11
CA LYS A 109 7.49 4.82 -18.27
C LYS A 109 6.79 6.18 -18.16
N SER A 110 6.08 6.58 -19.21
CA SER A 110 5.39 7.88 -19.30
C SER A 110 3.91 7.81 -18.90
N ARG A 111 3.37 6.58 -18.78
CA ARG A 111 1.96 6.33 -18.47
C ARG A 111 1.83 5.50 -17.20
N ILE A 112 0.89 5.89 -16.35
CA ILE A 112 0.61 5.28 -15.05
C ILE A 112 -0.82 4.78 -15.05
N ILE A 113 -0.99 3.54 -14.63
CA ILE A 113 -2.30 2.98 -14.30
C ILE A 113 -2.36 2.56 -12.84
N ALA A 114 -3.55 2.59 -12.27
CA ALA A 114 -3.83 1.98 -10.97
C ALA A 114 -5.30 1.57 -10.85
N GLU A 115 -5.58 0.69 -9.90
CA GLU A 115 -6.92 0.37 -9.42
C GLU A 115 -7.29 1.25 -8.22
N THR A 116 -8.57 1.39 -7.90
CA THR A 116 -8.96 1.90 -6.59
C THR A 116 -10.36 1.44 -6.18
N GLY A 117 -10.57 1.26 -4.86
CA GLY A 117 -11.87 0.99 -4.25
C GLY A 117 -12.35 2.24 -3.53
N ALA A 118 -11.89 2.45 -2.29
CA ALA A 118 -12.23 3.65 -1.50
C ALA A 118 -11.75 4.99 -2.10
N GLY A 119 -10.99 4.98 -3.21
CA GLY A 119 -10.51 6.19 -3.88
C GLY A 119 -9.14 6.69 -3.42
N GLN A 120 -8.72 6.40 -2.18
CA GLN A 120 -7.46 6.93 -1.62
C GLN A 120 -6.20 6.53 -2.41
N HIS A 121 -6.12 5.29 -2.89
CA HIS A 121 -4.99 4.86 -3.73
C HIS A 121 -4.98 5.58 -5.09
N GLY A 122 -6.15 5.70 -5.71
CA GLY A 122 -6.31 6.45 -6.95
C GLY A 122 -5.96 7.94 -6.81
N VAL A 123 -6.35 8.59 -5.71
CA VAL A 123 -5.97 9.98 -5.42
C VAL A 123 -4.46 10.11 -5.23
N ALA A 124 -3.83 9.22 -4.47
CA ALA A 124 -2.36 9.21 -4.31
C ALA A 124 -1.63 9.02 -5.65
N THR A 125 -2.08 8.07 -6.46
CA THR A 125 -1.52 7.79 -7.79
C THR A 125 -1.67 8.98 -8.73
N ALA A 126 -2.87 9.57 -8.82
CA ALA A 126 -3.12 10.75 -9.64
C ALA A 126 -2.28 11.95 -9.19
N THR A 127 -2.09 12.12 -7.88
CA THR A 127 -1.27 13.20 -7.31
C THR A 127 0.19 13.07 -7.74
N VAL A 128 0.78 11.88 -7.62
CA VAL A 128 2.18 11.69 -8.02
C VAL A 128 2.33 11.73 -9.54
N ALA A 129 1.40 11.16 -10.30
CA ALA A 129 1.44 11.23 -11.76
C ALA A 129 1.38 12.68 -12.26
N ALA A 130 0.52 13.52 -11.67
CA ALA A 130 0.46 14.94 -11.98
C ALA A 130 1.78 15.65 -11.68
N ARG A 131 2.41 15.37 -10.53
CA ARG A 131 3.70 15.95 -10.15
C ARG A 131 4.83 15.58 -11.12
N PHE A 132 4.85 14.33 -11.60
CA PHE A 132 5.89 13.81 -12.49
C PHE A 132 5.53 13.94 -13.98
N GLY A 133 4.41 14.60 -14.32
CA GLY A 133 4.01 14.83 -15.71
C GLY A 133 3.63 13.56 -16.47
N CYS A 134 3.17 12.51 -15.78
CA CYS A 134 2.75 11.26 -16.41
C CYS A 134 1.26 11.27 -16.78
N GLU A 135 0.90 10.60 -17.88
CA GLU A 135 -0.49 10.25 -18.13
C GLU A 135 -0.98 9.32 -17.01
N CYS A 136 -2.16 9.56 -16.45
CA CYS A 136 -2.71 8.74 -15.37
C CYS A 136 -4.10 8.21 -15.70
N VAL A 137 -4.28 6.89 -15.62
CA VAL A 137 -5.58 6.23 -15.77
C VAL A 137 -5.90 5.41 -14.53
N ILE A 138 -7.02 5.70 -13.89
CA ILE A 138 -7.47 5.01 -12.68
C ILE A 138 -8.71 4.18 -12.99
N TYR A 139 -8.64 2.88 -12.72
CA TYR A 139 -9.75 1.95 -12.81
C TYR A 139 -10.49 1.88 -11.47
N MET A 140 -11.80 2.08 -11.50
CA MET A 140 -12.62 2.08 -10.29
C MET A 140 -13.97 1.41 -10.56
N GLY A 141 -14.39 0.52 -9.67
CA GLY A 141 -15.70 -0.12 -9.77
C GLY A 141 -16.83 0.92 -9.75
N LYS A 142 -17.83 0.78 -10.62
CA LYS A 142 -18.92 1.78 -10.72
C LYS A 142 -19.64 2.00 -9.40
N VAL A 143 -19.88 0.94 -8.62
CA VAL A 143 -20.52 1.03 -7.30
C VAL A 143 -19.64 1.82 -6.32
N ASP A 144 -18.32 1.63 -6.38
CA ASP A 144 -17.38 2.37 -5.54
C ASP A 144 -17.30 3.85 -5.98
N MET A 145 -17.38 4.13 -7.28
CA MET A 145 -17.39 5.51 -7.81
C MET A 145 -18.57 6.32 -7.29
N GLU A 146 -19.77 5.73 -7.26
CA GLU A 146 -20.98 6.37 -6.74
C GLU A 146 -20.84 6.68 -5.24
N ARG A 147 -20.32 5.71 -4.46
CA ARG A 147 -20.11 5.86 -3.01
C ARG A 147 -18.98 6.83 -2.66
N GLN A 148 -17.98 6.97 -3.53
CA GLN A 148 -16.76 7.76 -3.29
C GLN A 148 -16.61 8.92 -4.28
N ALA A 149 -17.73 9.57 -4.62
CA ALA A 149 -17.79 10.63 -5.62
C ALA A 149 -16.76 11.76 -5.38
N LEU A 150 -16.50 12.12 -4.13
CA LEU A 150 -15.50 13.14 -3.78
C LEU A 150 -14.09 12.74 -4.24
N ASN A 151 -13.68 11.49 -4.02
CA ASN A 151 -12.37 11.02 -4.45
C ASN A 151 -12.29 10.89 -5.98
N VAL A 152 -13.39 10.52 -6.65
CA VAL A 152 -13.48 10.55 -8.12
C VAL A 152 -13.22 11.95 -8.67
N THR A 153 -13.88 12.96 -8.10
CA THR A 153 -13.70 14.36 -8.51
C THR A 153 -12.26 14.84 -8.25
N ARG A 154 -11.67 14.51 -7.08
CA ARG A 154 -10.27 14.84 -6.78
C ARG A 154 -9.30 14.25 -7.81
N MET A 155 -9.48 12.99 -8.20
CA MET A 155 -8.65 12.36 -9.25
C MET A 155 -8.76 13.08 -10.59
N LYS A 156 -9.97 13.50 -10.99
CA LYS A 156 -10.18 14.26 -12.23
C LYS A 156 -9.55 15.65 -12.19
N PHE A 157 -9.61 16.36 -11.05
CA PHE A 157 -8.94 17.65 -10.89
C PHE A 157 -7.41 17.54 -10.95
N LEU A 158 -6.86 16.39 -10.57
CA LEU A 158 -5.44 16.07 -10.74
C LEU A 158 -5.08 15.65 -12.17
N GLY A 159 -6.04 15.69 -13.12
CA GLY A 159 -5.81 15.36 -14.54
C GLY A 159 -5.86 13.87 -14.86
N ALA A 160 -6.20 13.00 -13.90
CA ALA A 160 -6.32 11.58 -14.17
C ALA A 160 -7.63 11.21 -14.87
N LYS A 161 -7.55 10.29 -15.83
CA LYS A 161 -8.72 9.65 -16.44
C LYS A 161 -9.26 8.58 -15.50
N VAL A 162 -10.47 8.76 -14.98
CA VAL A 162 -11.13 7.76 -14.12
C VAL A 162 -12.08 6.91 -14.95
N VAL A 163 -11.77 5.62 -15.09
CA VAL A 163 -12.51 4.66 -15.91
C VAL A 163 -13.43 3.81 -15.04
N PRO A 164 -14.77 3.88 -15.27
CA PRO A 164 -15.72 3.05 -14.53
C PRO A 164 -15.65 1.60 -14.99
N VAL A 165 -15.52 0.67 -14.04
CA VAL A 165 -15.62 -0.77 -14.29
C VAL A 165 -17.02 -1.24 -13.92
N THR A 166 -17.74 -1.73 -14.93
CA THR A 166 -19.14 -2.20 -14.81
C THR A 166 -19.28 -3.72 -14.82
N ALA A 167 -18.20 -4.45 -15.13
CA ALA A 167 -18.20 -5.90 -15.14
C ALA A 167 -18.32 -6.47 -13.72
N GLY A 168 -18.85 -7.70 -13.62
CA GLY A 168 -18.92 -8.45 -12.36
C GLY A 168 -19.68 -7.71 -11.25
N GLN A 169 -19.15 -7.73 -10.04
CA GLN A 169 -19.73 -6.99 -8.91
C GLN A 169 -19.44 -5.47 -8.96
N ALA A 170 -18.68 -5.01 -9.96
CA ALA A 170 -18.29 -3.61 -10.13
C ALA A 170 -17.62 -3.01 -8.89
N THR A 171 -16.67 -3.76 -8.29
CA THR A 171 -15.89 -3.37 -7.10
C THR A 171 -14.38 -3.36 -7.38
N LEU A 172 -13.56 -3.16 -6.34
CA LEU A 172 -12.09 -3.25 -6.39
C LEU A 172 -11.55 -4.49 -7.13
N LYS A 173 -12.16 -5.67 -6.95
CA LYS A 173 -11.68 -6.90 -7.61
C LYS A 173 -11.72 -6.76 -9.14
N GLU A 174 -12.81 -6.25 -9.67
CA GLU A 174 -12.96 -6.04 -11.11
C GLU A 174 -12.08 -4.90 -11.61
N ALA A 175 -11.88 -3.85 -10.81
CA ALA A 175 -10.94 -2.78 -11.13
C ALA A 175 -9.49 -3.29 -11.28
N ILE A 176 -9.04 -4.23 -10.43
CA ILE A 176 -7.72 -4.88 -10.57
C ILE A 176 -7.62 -5.63 -11.89
N ASN A 177 -8.65 -6.40 -12.25
CA ASN A 177 -8.65 -7.19 -13.48
C ASN A 177 -8.56 -6.30 -14.73
N GLU A 178 -9.31 -5.19 -14.76
CA GLU A 178 -9.25 -4.26 -15.89
C GLU A 178 -7.92 -3.52 -15.97
N ALA A 179 -7.35 -3.10 -14.84
CA ALA A 179 -6.01 -2.52 -14.80
C ALA A 179 -4.94 -3.51 -15.31
N MET A 180 -5.03 -4.79 -14.95
CA MET A 180 -4.12 -5.82 -15.46
C MET A 180 -4.29 -6.04 -16.97
N ARG A 181 -5.52 -6.01 -17.51
CA ARG A 181 -5.77 -6.13 -18.96
C ARG A 181 -5.18 -4.95 -19.74
N ASP A 182 -5.35 -3.73 -19.23
CA ASP A 182 -4.69 -2.54 -19.80
C ASP A 182 -3.17 -2.75 -19.79
N TRP A 183 -2.63 -3.17 -18.64
CA TRP A 183 -1.18 -3.32 -18.51
C TRP A 183 -0.60 -4.30 -19.53
N VAL A 184 -1.24 -5.46 -19.74
CA VAL A 184 -0.84 -6.44 -20.76
C VAL A 184 -0.75 -5.79 -22.14
N THR A 185 -1.69 -4.90 -22.47
CA THR A 185 -1.78 -4.26 -23.78
C THR A 185 -0.75 -3.14 -23.94
N ASN A 186 -0.40 -2.43 -22.86
CA ASN A 186 0.40 -1.20 -22.89
C ASN A 186 1.73 -1.30 -22.12
N VAL A 187 2.22 -2.52 -21.89
CA VAL A 187 3.32 -2.85 -20.97
C VAL A 187 4.63 -2.08 -21.24
N ARG A 188 4.89 -1.72 -22.50
CA ARG A 188 6.12 -1.02 -22.92
C ARG A 188 6.18 0.40 -22.39
N THR A 189 5.08 1.13 -22.38
CA THR A 189 5.02 2.55 -21.99
C THR A 189 4.42 2.77 -20.60
N THR A 190 3.74 1.74 -20.08
CA THR A 190 2.91 1.85 -18.87
C THR A 190 3.54 1.17 -17.65
N HIS A 191 3.53 1.87 -16.51
CA HIS A 191 3.76 1.27 -15.20
C HIS A 191 2.44 1.14 -14.43
N TYR A 192 2.24 0.00 -13.77
CA TYR A 192 1.08 -0.25 -12.92
C TYR A 192 1.44 0.02 -11.46
N ILE A 193 0.95 1.12 -10.90
CA ILE A 193 1.13 1.39 -9.47
C ILE A 193 0.09 0.58 -8.69
N LEU A 194 0.50 -0.60 -8.24
CA LEU A 194 -0.35 -1.49 -7.45
C LEU A 194 -0.48 -0.98 -6.00
N GLY A 195 -1.72 -0.95 -5.48
CA GLY A 195 -2.05 -0.16 -4.29
C GLY A 195 -1.84 -0.82 -2.93
N SER A 196 -1.42 -2.08 -2.85
CA SER A 196 -1.29 -2.82 -1.59
C SER A 196 -0.27 -3.95 -1.65
N VAL A 197 -0.01 -4.64 -0.54
CA VAL A 197 0.88 -5.84 -0.52
C VAL A 197 0.18 -7.09 -1.04
N LEU A 198 -0.21 -7.04 -2.31
CA LEU A 198 -0.87 -8.12 -3.04
C LEU A 198 -0.28 -8.22 -4.45
N GLY A 199 -0.76 -9.21 -5.21
CA GLY A 199 -0.27 -9.49 -6.56
C GLY A 199 1.03 -10.29 -6.56
N SER A 200 1.64 -10.41 -7.74
CA SER A 200 2.88 -11.15 -7.94
C SER A 200 4.10 -10.39 -7.43
N HIS A 201 5.15 -11.12 -7.10
CA HIS A 201 6.49 -10.55 -6.94
C HIS A 201 6.84 -9.63 -8.13
N PRO A 202 7.45 -8.45 -7.92
CA PRO A 202 8.02 -7.94 -6.66
C PRO A 202 7.06 -7.12 -5.77
N TYR A 203 5.80 -6.92 -6.17
CA TYR A 203 4.90 -5.95 -5.51
C TYR A 203 4.75 -6.15 -3.99
N PRO A 204 4.50 -7.36 -3.44
CA PRO A 204 4.34 -7.50 -1.99
C PRO A 204 5.56 -7.03 -1.18
N MET A 205 6.76 -7.33 -1.67
CA MET A 205 8.02 -6.91 -1.04
C MET A 205 8.25 -5.41 -1.20
N MET A 206 8.14 -4.92 -2.43
CA MET A 206 8.37 -3.51 -2.79
C MET A 206 7.40 -2.57 -2.06
N VAL A 207 6.10 -2.88 -2.07
CA VAL A 207 5.08 -2.05 -1.40
C VAL A 207 5.28 -2.06 0.11
N ARG A 208 5.67 -3.20 0.71
CA ARG A 208 6.03 -3.27 2.13
C ARG A 208 7.18 -2.33 2.44
N ASP A 209 8.24 -2.37 1.64
CA ASP A 209 9.45 -1.59 1.88
C ASP A 209 9.16 -0.08 1.83
N PHE A 210 8.39 0.37 0.83
CA PHE A 210 7.94 1.77 0.76
C PHE A 210 7.00 2.18 1.89
N GLN A 211 6.28 1.23 2.50
CA GLN A 211 5.41 1.51 3.66
C GLN A 211 6.14 1.35 5.01
N SER A 212 7.34 0.76 5.04
CA SER A 212 8.07 0.46 6.27
C SER A 212 8.45 1.71 7.08
N VAL A 213 8.48 2.88 6.42
CA VAL A 213 8.67 4.19 7.05
C VAL A 213 7.68 4.45 8.19
N ILE A 214 6.46 3.90 8.10
CA ILE A 214 5.43 4.01 9.15
C ILE A 214 5.94 3.42 10.46
N GLY A 215 6.39 2.15 10.41
CA GLY A 215 6.90 1.46 11.58
C GLY A 215 8.23 2.00 12.07
N VAL A 216 9.11 2.45 11.16
CA VAL A 216 10.43 3.02 11.51
C VAL A 216 10.23 4.28 12.36
N GLU A 217 9.35 5.17 11.92
CA GLU A 217 9.01 6.36 12.68
C GLU A 217 8.28 6.03 13.97
N ALA A 218 7.28 5.13 13.94
CA ALA A 218 6.52 4.76 15.12
C ALA A 218 7.42 4.16 16.21
N ARG A 219 8.39 3.31 15.84
CA ARG A 219 9.38 2.72 16.74
C ARG A 219 10.27 3.78 17.39
N ARG A 220 10.78 4.72 16.59
CA ARG A 220 11.57 5.84 17.11
C ARG A 220 10.74 6.68 18.09
N GLN A 221 9.54 7.06 17.69
CA GLN A 221 8.67 7.96 18.47
C GLN A 221 8.18 7.34 19.78
N ILE A 222 7.87 6.04 19.81
CA ILE A 222 7.42 5.39 21.04
C ILE A 222 8.58 5.19 22.02
N LEU A 223 9.79 4.91 21.53
CA LEU A 223 10.99 4.85 22.37
C LEU A 223 11.35 6.22 22.93
N GLU A 224 11.22 7.29 22.14
CA GLU A 224 11.41 8.67 22.61
C GLU A 224 10.36 9.09 23.66
N GLY A 225 9.12 8.62 23.54
CA GLY A 225 8.01 9.04 24.41
C GLY A 225 7.77 8.18 25.65
N GLU A 226 8.10 6.89 25.61
CA GLU A 226 7.80 5.92 26.68
C GLU A 226 9.03 5.11 27.13
N GLU A 227 10.21 5.32 26.52
CA GLU A 227 11.47 4.62 26.83
C GLU A 227 11.38 3.08 26.72
N ARG A 228 10.36 2.59 26.01
CA ARG A 228 10.10 1.16 25.82
C ARG A 228 9.35 0.91 24.51
N LEU A 229 9.40 -0.35 24.05
CA LEU A 229 8.60 -0.80 22.91
C LEU A 229 7.11 -0.96 23.32
N PRO A 230 6.17 -0.86 22.36
CA PRO A 230 4.75 -1.03 22.64
C PRO A 230 4.40 -2.49 22.91
N ASP A 231 3.44 -2.73 23.79
CA ASP A 231 2.96 -4.10 24.11
C ASP A 231 2.15 -4.72 22.96
N LEU A 232 1.57 -3.88 22.10
CA LEU A 232 0.67 -4.27 21.01
C LEU A 232 0.65 -3.24 19.89
N LEU A 233 0.80 -3.70 18.64
CA LEU A 233 0.53 -2.95 17.43
C LEU A 233 -0.79 -3.44 16.81
N VAL A 234 -1.65 -2.50 16.39
CA VAL A 234 -2.93 -2.82 15.76
C VAL A 234 -3.07 -2.04 14.46
N ALA A 235 -3.47 -2.73 13.39
CA ALA A 235 -3.67 -2.12 12.08
C ALA A 235 -4.77 -2.83 11.29
N CYS A 236 -5.48 -2.12 10.41
CA CYS A 236 -6.52 -2.73 9.59
C CYS A 236 -5.91 -3.49 8.40
N VAL A 237 -6.51 -4.63 8.05
CA VAL A 237 -6.05 -5.51 6.97
C VAL A 237 -7.13 -5.61 5.91
N GLY A 238 -6.99 -4.78 4.87
CA GLY A 238 -7.60 -5.03 3.56
C GLY A 238 -6.64 -5.86 2.72
N GLY A 239 -5.86 -5.19 1.89
CA GLY A 239 -4.69 -5.81 1.24
C GLY A 239 -3.40 -5.74 2.05
N GLY A 240 -3.42 -5.27 3.31
CA GLY A 240 -2.31 -5.36 4.25
C GLY A 240 -1.23 -4.25 4.25
N SER A 241 -1.23 -3.27 3.34
CA SER A 241 -0.05 -2.40 3.17
C SER A 241 0.27 -1.47 4.35
N ASN A 242 -0.74 -0.92 5.02
CA ASN A 242 -0.52 -0.12 6.24
C ASN A 242 -0.04 -1.00 7.40
N ALA A 243 -0.65 -2.19 7.54
CA ALA A 243 -0.37 -3.11 8.63
C ALA A 243 1.07 -3.59 8.57
N ILE A 244 1.51 -4.12 7.42
CA ILE A 244 2.89 -4.58 7.29
C ILE A 244 3.89 -3.41 7.33
N GLY A 245 3.52 -2.22 6.84
CA GLY A 245 4.35 -1.02 6.99
C GLY A 245 4.61 -0.65 8.45
N LEU A 246 3.59 -0.77 9.30
CA LEU A 246 3.71 -0.58 10.75
C LEU A 246 4.46 -1.73 11.42
N PHE A 247 4.14 -2.97 11.07
CA PHE A 247 4.64 -4.18 11.76
C PHE A 247 6.08 -4.53 11.40
N HIS A 248 6.52 -4.27 10.17
CA HIS A 248 7.80 -4.78 9.65
C HIS A 248 9.01 -4.45 10.54
N PRO A 249 9.17 -3.21 11.06
CA PRO A 249 10.30 -2.86 11.94
C PRO A 249 10.28 -3.51 13.32
N PHE A 250 9.17 -4.17 13.70
CA PHE A 250 8.98 -4.85 14.98
C PHE A 250 8.95 -6.39 14.86
N LEU A 251 9.11 -6.95 13.65
CA LEU A 251 8.99 -8.41 13.42
C LEU A 251 9.96 -9.27 14.23
N ARG A 252 11.07 -8.70 14.69
CA ARG A 252 12.09 -9.39 15.51
C ARG A 252 11.91 -9.15 17.02
N ASP A 253 11.03 -8.23 17.41
CA ASP A 253 10.77 -7.88 18.81
C ASP A 253 9.70 -8.83 19.37
N ARG A 254 10.14 -9.93 20.00
CA ARG A 254 9.26 -11.05 20.43
C ARG A 254 8.16 -10.65 21.41
N ASP A 255 8.40 -9.61 22.19
CA ASP A 255 7.45 -9.12 23.20
C ASP A 255 6.41 -8.15 22.61
N VAL A 256 6.58 -7.70 21.37
CA VAL A 256 5.65 -6.81 20.68
C VAL A 256 4.60 -7.63 19.94
N ARG A 257 3.38 -7.68 20.48
CA ARG A 257 2.26 -8.37 19.80
C ARG A 257 1.79 -7.55 18.60
N MET A 258 1.30 -8.22 17.56
CA MET A 258 0.77 -7.59 16.35
C MET A 258 -0.62 -8.17 16.03
N VAL A 259 -1.61 -7.29 15.84
CA VAL A 259 -2.99 -7.68 15.51
C VAL A 259 -3.44 -6.97 14.24
N GLY A 260 -3.72 -7.77 13.21
CA GLY A 260 -4.37 -7.33 11.99
C GLY A 260 -5.89 -7.44 12.11
N VAL A 261 -6.63 -6.38 11.79
CA VAL A 261 -8.10 -6.33 11.90
C VAL A 261 -8.73 -6.30 10.52
N GLU A 262 -9.43 -7.36 10.13
CA GLU A 262 -10.19 -7.43 8.86
C GLU A 262 -11.63 -6.92 9.01
N ALA A 263 -12.29 -6.59 7.90
CA ALA A 263 -13.65 -6.07 7.93
C ALA A 263 -14.69 -7.19 8.15
N GLY A 264 -15.38 -7.15 9.30
CA GLY A 264 -16.41 -8.12 9.69
C GLY A 264 -17.75 -8.01 8.95
N GLY A 265 -17.99 -6.93 8.20
CA GLY A 265 -19.22 -6.70 7.42
C GLY A 265 -20.50 -6.83 8.25
N GLU A 266 -21.52 -7.53 7.74
CA GLU A 266 -22.76 -7.86 8.47
C GLU A 266 -22.57 -9.03 9.47
N GLY A 267 -21.33 -9.44 9.71
CA GLY A 267 -20.95 -10.54 10.60
C GLY A 267 -20.46 -11.76 9.83
N ILE A 268 -19.47 -12.47 10.39
CA ILE A 268 -18.81 -13.62 9.75
C ILE A 268 -19.79 -14.70 9.31
N ARG A 269 -20.76 -15.03 10.17
CA ARG A 269 -21.77 -16.08 9.89
C ARG A 269 -22.68 -15.76 8.71
N SER A 270 -22.84 -14.49 8.37
CA SER A 270 -23.68 -14.07 7.23
C SER A 270 -23.04 -14.35 5.88
N GLY A 271 -21.72 -14.59 5.83
CA GLY A 271 -20.92 -14.63 4.60
C GLY A 271 -20.71 -13.25 3.94
N LYS A 272 -21.39 -12.19 4.41
CA LYS A 272 -21.24 -10.82 3.91
C LYS A 272 -20.18 -10.06 4.72
N HIS A 273 -18.93 -10.50 4.57
CA HIS A 273 -17.77 -9.90 5.21
C HIS A 273 -16.58 -9.84 4.24
N ALA A 274 -15.50 -9.16 4.63
CA ALA A 274 -14.22 -9.19 3.91
C ALA A 274 -13.09 -9.83 4.73
N ALA A 275 -13.42 -10.51 5.84
CA ALA A 275 -12.47 -11.27 6.65
C ALA A 275 -12.06 -12.58 5.98
N ARG A 276 -10.87 -12.62 5.39
CA ARG A 276 -10.35 -13.78 4.63
C ARG A 276 -9.79 -14.86 5.56
N PHE A 277 -9.20 -14.46 6.68
CA PHE A 277 -8.53 -15.41 7.59
C PHE A 277 -9.52 -16.08 8.55
N GLN A 278 -10.65 -15.45 8.86
CA GLN A 278 -11.66 -16.01 9.77
C GLN A 278 -12.68 -16.92 9.07
N GLY A 279 -12.89 -16.76 7.76
CA GLY A 279 -13.86 -17.52 6.96
C GLY A 279 -13.31 -18.78 6.27
N GLY A 280 -11.99 -19.04 6.36
CA GLY A 280 -11.38 -20.32 5.98
C GLY A 280 -11.59 -20.75 4.53
N ARG A 281 -10.95 -20.07 3.58
CA ARG A 281 -10.37 -20.63 2.34
C ARG A 281 -9.54 -19.54 1.67
N LEU A 282 -8.26 -19.84 1.42
CA LEU A 282 -7.42 -19.08 0.49
C LEU A 282 -7.77 -19.47 -0.94
#